data_AF-A0A9X9HWP1-F1
#
_entry.id   AF-A0A9X9HWP1-F1
#
_cell.length_a   1.000
_cell.length_b   1.000
_cell.length_c   1.000
_cell.angle_alpha   90.00
_cell.angle_beta   90.00
_cell.angle_gamma   90.00
#
_symmetry.space_group_name_H-M   'P 1'
#
loop_
_entity.id
_entity.type
_entity.pdbx_description
1 polymer ?
#
loop_
_entity_poly.entity_id
_entity_poly.type
_entity_poly.pdbx_seq_one_letter_code
_entity_poly.pdbx_strand_id
1 'polypeptide(L)'
;MDSRAKVIANFGRYAKTRNKSTDINIFWKRYVDGRKIYPDENITLIDKTISFEENIKRAQHAKVLIDFVIDKHNGLSFRTFEALGNKQKLITTNTQVKYYDFYHPNNFLVWDGYDFAQLDEFLAKPYVDIDEKIRQKYSFKNWINYILQIQPYEEIKLPNPIEDIKVKP
;
A
#
# COMPACT_ATOMS: atom_id res chain seq x y z
N MET A 1 -12.92 6.12 16.81
CA MET A 1 -11.70 6.75 16.24
C MET A 1 -11.34 5.97 14.98
N ASP A 2 -10.79 6.59 13.92
CA ASP A 2 -10.35 5.84 12.72
C ASP A 2 -9.32 4.80 13.18
N SER A 3 -9.54 3.51 12.87
CA SER A 3 -8.69 2.41 13.36
C SER A 3 -7.24 2.58 12.90
N ARG A 4 -7.03 3.32 11.82
CA ARG A 4 -5.73 3.58 11.22
C ARG A 4 -5.03 4.82 11.76
N ALA A 5 -5.72 5.66 12.52
CA ALA A 5 -5.17 6.94 12.97
C ALA A 5 -3.84 6.76 13.70
N LYS A 6 -3.74 5.73 14.54
CA LYS A 6 -2.53 5.41 15.31
C LYS A 6 -1.36 5.00 14.40
N VAL A 7 -1.58 4.09 13.45
CA VAL A 7 -0.51 3.65 12.53
C VAL A 7 -0.05 4.79 11.62
N ILE A 8 -0.99 5.63 11.14
CA ILE A 8 -0.66 6.81 10.33
C ILE A 8 0.18 7.80 11.15
N ALA A 9 -0.24 8.11 12.39
CA ALA A 9 0.51 9.04 13.25
C ALA A 9 1.91 8.52 13.59
N ASN A 10 2.04 7.21 13.86
CA ASN A 10 3.34 6.59 14.09
C ASN A 10 4.24 6.63 12.84
N PHE A 11 3.68 6.39 11.65
CA PHE A 11 4.42 6.57 10.39
C PHE A 11 4.84 8.02 10.18
N GLY A 12 3.96 8.97 10.52
CA GLY A 12 4.25 10.40 10.55
C GLY A 12 5.52 10.69 11.36
N ARG A 13 5.53 10.28 12.62
CA ARG A 13 6.68 10.40 13.52
C ARG A 13 7.94 9.73 12.96
N TYR A 14 7.83 8.53 12.43
CA TYR A 14 8.94 7.82 11.80
C TYR A 14 9.57 8.67 10.69
N ALA A 15 8.75 9.12 9.71
CA ALA A 15 9.25 9.89 8.59
C ALA A 15 9.87 11.24 9.02
N LYS A 16 9.26 11.94 9.99
CA LYS A 16 9.82 13.17 10.56
C LYS A 16 11.20 12.93 11.20
N THR A 17 11.32 11.92 12.07
CA THR A 17 12.57 11.63 12.79
C THR A 17 13.71 11.15 11.89
N ARG A 18 13.42 10.61 10.70
CA ARG A 18 14.41 10.22 9.69
C ARG A 18 14.54 11.22 8.52
N ASN A 19 13.95 12.40 8.64
CA ASN A 19 13.96 13.44 7.59
C ASN A 19 13.55 12.89 6.20
N LYS A 20 12.52 12.03 6.16
CA LYS A 20 11.97 11.45 4.93
C LYS A 20 10.90 12.39 4.37
N SER A 21 10.96 12.65 3.06
CA SER A 21 9.90 13.34 2.34
C SER A 21 8.63 12.48 2.27
N THR A 22 7.48 13.08 2.54
CA THR A 22 6.19 12.40 2.49
C THR A 22 5.16 13.22 1.74
N ASP A 23 4.24 12.53 1.06
CA ASP A 23 3.02 13.10 0.50
C ASP A 23 1.82 12.40 1.12
N ILE A 24 1.53 12.75 2.38
CA ILE A 24 0.45 12.16 3.18
C ILE A 24 -0.57 13.25 3.46
N ASN A 25 -1.72 13.14 2.82
CA ASN A 25 -2.80 14.11 2.95
C ASN A 25 -4.01 13.45 3.59
N ILE A 26 -4.48 14.00 4.72
CA ILE A 26 -5.64 13.50 5.45
C ILE A 26 -6.74 14.54 5.35
N PHE A 27 -7.86 14.14 4.74
CA PHE A 27 -9.05 14.97 4.72
C PHE A 27 -9.59 15.20 6.13
N TRP A 28 -9.68 16.47 6.53
CA TRP A 28 -10.06 16.87 7.88
C TRP A 28 -11.01 18.06 7.84
N LYS A 29 -12.31 17.80 7.97
CA LYS A 29 -13.38 18.82 8.05
C LYS A 29 -14.16 18.70 9.37
N ARG A 30 -13.43 18.56 10.48
CA ARG A 30 -14.02 18.40 11.83
C ARG A 30 -13.77 19.63 12.69
N TYR A 31 -14.67 19.90 13.64
CA TYR A 31 -14.54 20.99 14.62
C TYR A 31 -13.46 20.74 15.69
N VAL A 32 -12.85 19.56 15.69
CA VAL A 32 -11.74 19.21 16.58
C VAL A 32 -10.40 19.44 15.89
N ASP A 33 -9.42 19.90 16.66
CA ASP A 33 -8.05 20.07 16.19
C ASP A 33 -7.44 18.71 15.78
N GLY A 34 -7.22 18.53 14.48
CA GLY A 34 -6.65 17.31 13.92
C GLY A 34 -5.19 17.08 14.29
N ARG A 35 -4.46 18.12 14.73
CA ARG A 35 -3.07 17.99 15.20
C ARG A 35 -2.97 17.24 16.51
N LYS A 36 -4.06 17.13 17.28
CA LYS A 36 -4.11 16.21 18.43
C LYS A 36 -4.02 14.73 18.04
N ILE A 37 -4.41 14.39 16.80
CA ILE A 37 -4.33 13.02 16.28
C ILE A 37 -3.08 12.85 15.40
N TYR A 38 -2.78 13.83 14.56
CA TYR A 38 -1.65 13.83 13.62
C TYR A 38 -0.71 14.99 13.95
N PRO A 39 0.12 14.84 15.01
CA PRO A 39 0.94 15.94 15.54
C PRO A 39 2.11 16.31 14.62
N ASP A 40 2.58 15.38 13.80
CA ASP A 40 3.77 15.57 12.97
C ASP A 40 3.43 16.28 11.64
N GLU A 41 4.30 17.22 11.25
CA GLU A 41 4.08 18.16 10.13
C GLU A 41 4.20 17.52 8.75
N ASN A 42 4.82 16.33 8.68
CA ASN A 42 4.95 15.53 7.48
C ASN A 42 3.64 14.84 7.07
N ILE A 43 2.58 15.03 7.86
CA ILE A 43 1.19 14.76 7.51
C ILE A 43 0.47 16.10 7.30
N THR A 44 -0.07 16.28 6.10
CA THR A 44 -0.85 17.46 5.72
C THR A 44 -2.33 17.19 6.02
N LEU A 45 -2.98 18.11 6.75
CA LEU A 45 -4.43 18.09 6.91
C LEU A 45 -5.05 18.97 5.83
N ILE A 46 -5.90 18.39 4.99
CA ILE A 46 -6.55 19.06 3.85
C ILE A 46 -8.06 19.19 4.10
N ASP A 47 -8.66 20.28 3.64
CA ASP A 47 -10.11 20.55 3.72
C ASP A 47 -10.84 20.35 2.38
N LYS A 48 -10.07 20.11 1.32
CA LYS A 48 -10.51 19.78 -0.04
C LYS A 48 -9.93 18.44 -0.46
N THR A 49 -10.72 17.63 -1.15
CA THR A 49 -10.26 16.35 -1.68
C THR A 49 -9.27 16.55 -2.82
N ILE A 50 -8.29 15.65 -2.93
CA ILE A 50 -7.43 15.53 -4.10
C ILE A 50 -8.19 14.68 -5.14
N SER A 51 -8.18 15.09 -6.41
CA SER A 51 -8.83 14.31 -7.47
C SER A 51 -8.10 12.97 -7.65
N PHE A 52 -8.84 11.97 -8.14
CA PHE A 52 -8.27 10.64 -8.39
C PHE A 52 -7.08 10.69 -9.35
N GLU A 53 -7.20 11.44 -10.46
CA GLU A 53 -6.14 11.61 -11.44
C GLU A 53 -4.89 12.25 -10.83
N GLU A 54 -5.05 13.32 -10.05
CA GLU A 54 -3.94 14.00 -9.40
C GLU A 54 -3.26 13.07 -8.37
N ASN A 55 -4.04 12.32 -7.61
CA ASN A 55 -3.51 11.36 -6.64
C ASN A 55 -2.70 10.24 -7.34
N ILE A 56 -3.14 9.75 -8.50
CA ILE A 56 -2.37 8.78 -9.29
C ILE A 56 -1.04 9.41 -9.74
N LYS A 57 -1.07 10.62 -10.30
CA LYS A 57 0.16 11.31 -10.75
C LYS A 57 1.14 11.47 -9.60
N ARG A 58 0.68 11.92 -8.43
CA ARG A 58 1.54 12.04 -7.23
C ARG A 58 2.09 10.69 -6.78
N ALA A 59 1.24 9.67 -6.72
CA ALA A 59 1.65 8.33 -6.33
C ALA A 59 2.72 7.76 -7.26
N GLN A 60 2.64 7.98 -8.58
CA GLN A 60 3.64 7.52 -9.56
C GLN A 60 5.03 8.13 -9.36
N HIS A 61 5.13 9.34 -8.79
CA HIS A 61 6.42 9.98 -8.49
C HIS A 61 7.04 9.52 -7.16
N ALA A 62 6.30 8.79 -6.33
CA ALA A 62 6.81 8.28 -5.07
C ALA A 62 7.76 7.09 -5.29
N LYS A 63 8.70 6.87 -4.36
CA LYS A 63 9.53 5.64 -4.35
C LYS A 63 8.84 4.48 -3.61
N VAL A 64 8.02 4.83 -2.63
CA VAL A 64 7.35 3.91 -1.72
C VAL A 64 5.93 4.41 -1.50
N LEU A 65 4.97 3.51 -1.61
CA LEU A 65 3.57 3.75 -1.32
C LEU A 65 3.24 3.27 0.09
N ILE A 66 2.24 3.90 0.71
CA ILE A 66 1.67 3.47 1.99
C ILE A 66 0.20 3.06 1.80
N ASP A 67 -0.19 1.97 2.46
CA ASP A 67 -1.55 1.41 2.41
C ASP A 67 -1.97 0.92 3.80
N PHE A 68 -2.46 1.85 4.62
CA PHE A 68 -3.04 1.50 5.90
C PHE A 68 -4.53 1.23 5.69
N VAL A 69 -4.94 -0.04 5.81
CA VAL A 69 -6.31 -0.51 5.56
C VAL A 69 -7.18 -0.38 6.81
N ILE A 70 -8.47 -0.13 6.61
CA ILE A 70 -9.46 -0.10 7.70
C ILE A 70 -9.79 -1.55 8.05
N ASP A 71 -9.89 -1.88 9.34
CA ASP A 71 -9.99 -3.25 9.88
C ASP A 71 -11.14 -4.11 9.31
N LYS A 72 -12.10 -3.50 8.61
CA LYS A 72 -13.26 -4.18 8.02
C LYS A 72 -13.04 -4.70 6.59
N HIS A 73 -11.92 -4.36 5.95
CA HIS A 73 -11.65 -4.75 4.56
C HIS A 73 -10.62 -5.88 4.48
N ASN A 74 -11.04 -7.01 3.88
CA ASN A 74 -10.20 -8.20 3.72
C ASN A 74 -9.59 -8.35 2.31
N GLY A 75 -9.96 -7.48 1.37
CA GLY A 75 -9.41 -7.47 0.01
C GLY A 75 -8.18 -6.57 -0.10
N LEU A 76 -7.32 -6.81 -1.10
CA LEU A 76 -6.26 -5.88 -1.45
C LEU A 76 -6.84 -4.55 -1.94
N SER A 77 -6.22 -3.44 -1.54
CA SER A 77 -6.57 -2.13 -2.07
C SER A 77 -5.95 -1.92 -3.45
N PHE A 78 -6.44 -0.93 -4.21
CA PHE A 78 -5.82 -0.53 -5.47
C PHE A 78 -4.36 -0.09 -5.31
N ARG A 79 -3.96 0.38 -4.11
CA ARG A 79 -2.58 0.79 -3.84
C ARG A 79 -1.60 -0.37 -3.98
N THR A 80 -2.05 -1.60 -3.73
CA THR A 80 -1.23 -2.81 -3.93
C THR A 80 -0.95 -3.04 -5.41
N PHE A 81 -1.97 -2.91 -6.26
CA PHE A 81 -1.83 -3.09 -7.71
C PHE A 81 -1.11 -1.92 -8.38
N GLU A 82 -1.29 -0.69 -7.89
CA GLU A 82 -0.51 0.48 -8.29
C GLU A 82 0.98 0.27 -8.02
N ALA A 83 1.34 -0.18 -6.81
CA ALA A 83 2.72 -0.47 -6.45
C ALA A 83 3.33 -1.57 -7.34
N LEU A 84 2.58 -2.65 -7.58
CA LEU A 84 3.00 -3.73 -8.47
C LEU A 84 3.21 -3.24 -9.92
N GLY A 85 2.25 -2.50 -10.47
CA GLY A 85 2.29 -2.00 -11.84
C GLY A 85 3.44 -1.02 -12.08
N ASN A 86 3.65 -0.09 -11.15
CA ASN A 86 4.66 0.97 -11.23
C ASN A 86 6.04 0.55 -10.71
N LYS A 87 6.22 -0.71 -10.28
CA LYS A 87 7.46 -1.21 -9.68
C LYS A 87 7.91 -0.40 -8.46
N GLN A 88 6.95 -0.06 -7.61
CA GLN A 88 7.18 0.68 -6.37
C GLN A 88 7.09 -0.25 -5.17
N LYS A 89 7.80 0.10 -4.09
CA LYS A 89 7.62 -0.59 -2.81
C LYS A 89 6.29 -0.21 -2.17
N LEU A 90 5.75 -1.09 -1.34
CA LEU A 90 4.54 -0.87 -0.55
C LEU A 90 4.78 -1.18 0.92
N ILE A 91 4.40 -0.25 1.79
CA ILE A 91 4.24 -0.47 3.23
C ILE A 91 2.74 -0.56 3.50
N THR A 92 2.25 -1.69 3.98
CA THR A 92 0.82 -1.93 4.19
C THR A 92 0.54 -2.53 5.57
N THR A 93 -0.67 -2.32 6.09
CA THR A 93 -1.17 -3.11 7.25
C THR A 93 -1.97 -4.33 6.79
N ASN A 94 -2.17 -4.51 5.48
CA ASN A 94 -2.92 -5.63 4.93
C ASN A 94 -2.05 -6.89 4.84
N THR A 95 -2.26 -7.84 5.75
CA THR A 95 -1.53 -9.10 5.81
C THR A 95 -1.77 -10.00 4.60
N GLN A 96 -2.89 -9.81 3.90
CA GLN A 96 -3.30 -10.68 2.79
C GLN A 96 -2.32 -10.65 1.61
N VAL A 97 -1.56 -9.56 1.47
CA VAL A 97 -0.57 -9.41 0.39
C VAL A 97 0.43 -10.56 0.36
N LYS A 98 0.74 -11.18 1.51
CA LYS A 98 1.71 -12.29 1.64
C LYS A 98 1.30 -13.58 0.92
N TYR A 99 0.01 -13.73 0.63
CA TYR A 99 -0.52 -14.94 0.00
C TYR A 99 -0.57 -14.85 -1.53
N TYR A 100 -0.29 -13.68 -2.11
CA TYR A 100 -0.26 -13.53 -3.56
C TYR A 100 1.09 -13.95 -4.14
N ASP A 101 1.07 -14.46 -5.37
CA ASP A 101 2.25 -14.95 -6.12
C ASP A 101 3.26 -13.84 -6.47
N PHE A 102 2.85 -12.57 -6.45
CA PHE A 102 3.72 -11.40 -6.60
C PHE A 102 4.41 -10.96 -5.30
N TYR A 103 4.13 -11.58 -4.16
CA TYR A 103 4.71 -11.15 -2.88
C TYR A 103 6.23 -11.36 -2.87
N HIS A 104 6.96 -10.27 -2.63
CA HIS A 104 8.38 -10.30 -2.36
C HIS A 104 8.69 -9.39 -1.15
N PRO A 105 9.42 -9.85 -0.13
CA PRO A 105 9.65 -9.09 1.11
C PRO A 105 10.47 -7.81 0.92
N ASN A 106 11.22 -7.67 -0.18
CA ASN A 106 11.89 -6.42 -0.51
C ASN A 106 10.94 -5.37 -1.13
N ASN A 107 9.80 -5.81 -1.66
CA ASN A 107 8.84 -4.96 -2.35
C ASN A 107 7.64 -4.62 -1.47
N PHE A 108 7.24 -5.55 -0.61
CA PHE A 108 6.07 -5.43 0.27
C PHE A 108 6.46 -5.63 1.73
N LEU A 109 6.24 -4.60 2.54
CA LEU A 109 6.31 -4.68 3.99
C LEU A 109 4.91 -4.70 4.58
N VAL A 110 4.60 -5.74 5.37
CA VAL A 110 3.44 -5.73 6.26
C VAL A 110 3.90 -5.19 7.61
N TRP A 111 3.48 -3.97 7.93
CA TRP A 111 3.93 -3.23 9.12
C TRP A 111 2.80 -3.11 10.14
N ASP A 112 3.13 -3.35 11.41
CA ASP A 112 2.18 -3.34 12.53
C ASP A 112 1.94 -1.93 13.13
N GLY A 113 2.74 -0.95 12.70
CA GLY A 113 2.66 0.43 13.17
C GLY A 113 3.63 0.81 14.29
N TYR A 114 4.51 -0.09 14.73
CA TYR A 114 5.36 0.13 15.91
C TYR A 114 6.85 -0.05 15.66
N ASP A 115 7.25 -1.03 14.85
CA ASP A 115 8.68 -1.31 14.65
C ASP A 115 9.30 -0.38 13.60
N PHE A 116 10.03 0.64 14.05
CA PHE A 116 10.74 1.57 13.18
C PHE A 116 12.03 0.98 12.59
N ALA A 117 12.66 0.00 13.25
CA ALA A 117 13.86 -0.66 12.72
C ALA A 117 13.50 -1.51 11.50
N GLN A 118 12.34 -2.18 11.53
CA GLN A 118 11.81 -2.90 10.38
C GLN A 118 11.55 -1.98 9.17
N LEU A 119 11.06 -0.76 9.40
CA LEU A 119 10.91 0.24 8.33
C LEU A 119 12.26 0.64 7.75
N ASP A 120 13.24 0.92 8.60
CA ASP A 120 14.59 1.31 8.18
C ASP A 120 15.25 0.19 7.35
N GLU A 121 15.16 -1.08 7.79
CA GLU A 121 15.66 -2.25 7.08
C GLU A 121 14.96 -2.43 5.71
N PHE A 122 13.63 -2.34 5.69
CA PHE A 122 12.85 -2.50 4.46
C PHE A 122 13.19 -1.43 3.44
N LEU A 123 13.29 -0.16 3.86
CA LEU A 123 13.61 0.95 2.97
C LEU A 123 15.01 0.84 2.37
N ALA A 124 15.97 0.24 3.09
CA ALA A 124 17.34 0.04 2.62
C ALA A 124 17.49 -1.04 1.54
N LYS A 125 16.58 -2.03 1.48
CA LYS A 125 16.63 -3.11 0.48
C LYS A 125 16.45 -2.55 -0.95
N PRO A 126 17.01 -3.16 -2.01
CA PRO A 126 16.64 -2.81 -3.38
C PRO A 126 15.25 -3.35 -3.72
N TYR A 127 14.52 -2.71 -4.64
CA TYR A 127 13.34 -3.32 -5.26
C TYR A 127 13.77 -4.53 -6.09
N VAL A 128 12.95 -5.59 -6.08
CA VAL A 128 13.18 -6.81 -6.86
C VAL A 128 12.14 -6.90 -7.96
N ASP A 129 12.57 -6.98 -9.22
CA ASP A 129 11.64 -7.12 -10.34
C ASP A 129 10.81 -8.40 -10.21
N ILE A 130 9.49 -8.25 -10.34
CA ILE A 130 8.52 -9.36 -10.40
C ILE A 130 8.39 -9.81 -11.86
N ASP A 131 8.21 -11.12 -12.08
CA ASP A 131 7.99 -11.69 -13.42
C ASP A 131 6.89 -10.92 -14.16
N GLU A 132 7.17 -10.56 -15.42
CA GLU A 132 6.26 -9.76 -16.22
C GLU A 132 4.89 -10.44 -16.40
N LYS A 133 4.84 -11.78 -16.49
CA LYS A 133 3.57 -12.52 -16.58
C LYS A 133 2.72 -12.31 -15.33
N ILE A 134 3.33 -12.40 -14.15
CA ILE A 134 2.64 -12.13 -12.88
C ILE A 134 2.15 -10.68 -12.85
N ARG A 135 2.98 -9.71 -13.25
CA ARG A 135 2.55 -8.30 -13.29
C ARG A 135 1.40 -8.08 -14.28
N GLN A 136 1.45 -8.71 -15.45
CA GLN A 136 0.39 -8.62 -16.47
C GLN A 136 -0.91 -9.28 -16.00
N LYS A 137 -0.86 -10.40 -15.28
CA LYS A 137 -2.01 -11.06 -14.65
C LYS A 137 -2.82 -10.10 -13.76
N TYR A 138 -2.15 -9.25 -12.99
CA TYR A 138 -2.80 -8.25 -12.13
C TYR A 138 -2.98 -6.87 -12.78
N SER A 139 -2.68 -6.74 -14.07
CA SER A 139 -2.89 -5.48 -14.79
C SER A 139 -4.39 -5.19 -14.95
N PHE A 140 -4.74 -3.91 -15.01
CA PHE A 140 -6.11 -3.48 -15.29
C PHE A 140 -6.62 -4.04 -16.63
N LYS A 141 -5.73 -4.15 -17.64
CA LYS A 141 -6.05 -4.75 -18.94
C LYS A 141 -6.47 -6.21 -18.79
N ASN A 142 -5.68 -7.03 -18.08
CA ASN A 142 -6.03 -8.42 -17.85
C ASN A 142 -7.33 -8.55 -17.04
N TRP A 143 -7.51 -7.69 -16.02
CA TRP A 143 -8.74 -7.66 -15.24
C TRP A 143 -9.97 -7.39 -16.11
N ILE A 144 -9.95 -6.37 -16.99
CA ILE A 144 -11.04 -6.10 -17.93
C ILE A 144 -11.27 -7.28 -18.88
N ASN A 145 -10.20 -7.83 -19.45
CA ASN A 145 -10.30 -8.97 -20.36
C ASN A 145 -10.92 -10.20 -19.66
N TYR A 146 -10.53 -10.47 -18.42
CA TYR A 146 -11.07 -11.56 -17.61
C TYR A 146 -12.56 -11.38 -17.30
N ILE A 147 -12.97 -10.22 -16.79
CA ILE A 147 -14.39 -10.01 -16.43
C ILE A 147 -15.30 -10.00 -17.66
N LEU A 148 -14.82 -9.51 -18.80
CA LEU A 148 -15.57 -9.46 -20.06
C LEU A 148 -15.38 -10.70 -20.93
N GLN A 149 -14.58 -11.68 -20.48
CA GLN A 149 -14.25 -12.91 -21.20
C GLN A 149 -13.63 -12.66 -22.60
N ILE A 150 -12.85 -11.58 -22.74
CA ILE A 150 -12.15 -11.20 -23.97
C ILE A 150 -10.78 -11.89 -24.00
N GLN A 151 -10.56 -12.81 -24.95
CA GLN A 151 -9.29 -13.51 -25.07
C GLN A 151 -8.21 -12.66 -25.77
N PRO A 152 -6.92 -12.78 -25.37
CA PRO A 152 -6.41 -13.59 -24.27
C PRO A 152 -6.57 -12.91 -22.89
N TYR A 153 -6.82 -13.71 -21.85
CA TYR A 153 -6.70 -13.31 -20.44
C TYR A 153 -6.10 -14.43 -19.58
N GLU A 154 -5.53 -14.05 -18.44
CA GLU A 154 -5.16 -14.97 -17.35
C GLU A 154 -6.17 -14.87 -16.21
N GLU A 155 -6.64 -16.02 -15.71
CA GLU A 155 -7.60 -16.08 -14.61
C GLU A 155 -6.97 -15.59 -13.30
N ILE A 156 -7.66 -14.69 -12.61
CA ILE A 156 -7.24 -14.18 -11.31
C ILE A 156 -7.83 -15.06 -10.21
N LYS A 157 -7.09 -16.08 -9.79
CA LYS A 157 -7.43 -16.90 -8.63
C LYS A 157 -7.02 -16.17 -7.36
N LEU A 158 -7.97 -16.04 -6.42
CA LEU A 158 -7.66 -15.50 -5.10
C LEU A 158 -6.87 -16.53 -4.29
N PRO A 159 -5.86 -16.10 -3.52
CA PRO A 159 -5.14 -17.02 -2.67
C PRO A 159 -6.05 -17.62 -1.59
N ASN A 160 -5.78 -18.85 -1.20
CA ASN A 160 -6.45 -19.57 -0.14
C ASN A 160 -5.48 -19.76 1.03
N PRO A 161 -5.53 -18.91 2.08
CA PRO A 161 -4.55 -18.94 3.17
C PRO A 161 -4.41 -20.31 3.84
N ILE A 162 -5.48 -21.13 3.86
CA ILE A 162 -5.45 -22.47 4.48
C ILE A 162 -4.65 -23.47 3.63
N GLU A 163 -4.71 -23.35 2.31
CA GLU A 163 -3.98 -24.23 1.38
C GLU A 163 -2.56 -23.70 1.12
N ASP A 164 -2.39 -22.39 0.99
CA ASP A 164 -1.12 -21.75 0.63
C ASP A 164 -0.07 -21.80 1.74
N ILE A 165 -0.47 -21.92 3.01
CA ILE A 165 0.46 -22.16 4.14
C ILE A 165 1.12 -23.54 4.05
N LYS A 166 0.48 -24.53 3.40
CA LYS A 166 1.03 -25.90 3.28
C LYS A 166 2.06 -26.07 2.17
N VAL A 167 2.22 -25.08 1.29
CA VAL A 167 3.00 -25.19 0.06
C VAL A 167 4.31 -24.38 0.11
N LYS A 168 4.49 -23.47 1.09
CA LYS A 168 5.75 -22.74 1.27
C LYS A 168 6.68 -23.50 2.24
N PRO A 169 7.92 -23.85 1.83
CA PRO A 169 8.92 -24.49 2.69
C PRO A 169 9.40 -23.58 3.81
#